data_AF-A0A1I2ISD2-F1
#
_entry.id   AF-A0A1I2ISD2-F1
#
_cell.length_a   1.000
_cell.length_b   1.000
_cell.length_c   1.000
_cell.angle_alpha   90.00
_cell.angle_beta   90.00
_cell.angle_gamma   90.00
#
_symmetry.space_group_name_H-M   'P 1'
#
loop_
_entity.id
_entity.type
_entity.pdbx_description
1 polymer ?
#
loop_
_entity_poly.entity_id
_entity_poly.type
_entity_poly.pdbx_seq_one_letter_code
_entity_poly.pdbx_strand_id
1 'polypeptide(L)' 'MYLAGALKTQNKQNQKAMKWTSEIFPLEMGELEPHVREKAIEIANQLKKEGQVKELSIVEEAIKRAQEWFLNMEG' A
#
# COMPACT_ATOMS: atom_id res chain seq x y z
N MET A 1 14.86 -16.03 39.75
CA MET A 1 13.58 -15.35 39.39
C MET A 1 13.92 -14.01 38.78
N TYR A 2 13.59 -13.81 37.50
CA TYR A 2 13.01 -12.60 36.88
C TYR A 2 13.09 -12.81 35.36
N LEU A 3 11.94 -13.15 34.77
CA LEU A 3 11.70 -13.20 33.33
C LEU A 3 11.81 -11.77 32.80
N ALA A 4 12.84 -11.50 31.99
CA ALA A 4 12.88 -10.29 31.18
C ALA A 4 11.73 -10.37 30.18
N GLY A 5 10.71 -9.55 30.46
CA GLY A 5 9.44 -9.51 29.76
C GLY A 5 9.61 -9.34 28.25
N ALA A 6 8.75 -10.06 27.54
CA ALA A 6 8.56 -9.99 26.11
C ALA A 6 8.51 -8.53 25.62
N LEU A 7 9.50 -8.13 24.82
CA LEU A 7 9.39 -6.97 23.96
C LEU A 7 8.28 -7.26 22.95
N LYS A 8 7.12 -6.65 23.22
CA LYS A 8 5.92 -6.53 22.38
C LYS A 8 6.20 -6.80 20.90
N THR A 9 6.01 -8.05 20.50
CA THR A 9 5.68 -8.39 19.10
C THR A 9 4.20 -8.05 18.89
N GLN A 10 3.86 -6.77 18.97
CA GLN A 10 2.53 -6.24 18.70
C GLN A 10 2.60 -5.42 17.43
N ASN A 11 2.86 -6.07 16.29
CA ASN A 11 2.42 -5.51 15.01
C ASN A 11 2.29 -6.55 13.88
N LYS A 12 1.79 -7.75 14.18
CA LYS A 12 1.65 -8.83 13.17
C LYS A 12 0.21 -9.21 12.84
N GLN A 13 -0.80 -8.53 13.39
CA GLN A 13 -2.20 -8.84 13.14
C GLN A 13 -3.09 -7.60 13.19
N ASN A 14 -3.04 -6.74 12.16
CA ASN A 14 -4.17 -5.86 11.83
C ASN A 14 -4.13 -5.30 10.39
N GLN A 15 -3.53 -6.03 9.45
CA GLN A 15 -3.58 -5.68 8.02
C GLN A 15 -4.61 -6.53 7.25
N LYS A 16 -5.39 -7.37 7.93
CA LYS A 16 -6.44 -8.13 7.25
C LYS A 16 -7.64 -7.21 7.00
N ALA A 17 -7.80 -6.82 5.74
CA ALA A 17 -9.03 -6.32 5.11
C ALA A 17 -9.27 -4.80 5.02
N MET A 18 -8.25 -3.97 4.78
CA MET A 18 -8.52 -2.62 4.25
C MET A 18 -8.57 -2.65 2.72
N LYS A 19 -9.73 -2.33 2.12
CA LYS A 19 -9.75 -1.81 0.74
C LYS A 19 -9.06 -0.46 0.79
N TRP A 20 -8.07 -0.25 -0.06
CA TRP A 20 -7.46 1.07 -0.15
C TRP A 20 -8.45 2.02 -0.82
N THR A 21 -8.66 3.16 -0.19
CA THR A 21 -9.53 4.23 -0.65
C THR A 21 -8.76 5.55 -0.58
N SER A 22 -9.31 6.61 -1.16
CA SER A 22 -8.73 7.96 -1.09
C SER A 22 -8.62 8.52 0.33
N GLU A 23 -9.21 7.85 1.32
CA GLU A 23 -9.15 8.22 2.74
C GLU A 23 -8.29 7.25 3.57
N ILE A 24 -8.11 6.02 3.09
CA ILE A 24 -7.39 4.95 3.79
C ILE A 24 -6.35 4.36 2.83
N PHE A 25 -5.16 4.94 2.87
CA PHE A 25 -4.02 4.54 2.05
C PHE A 25 -2.73 4.61 2.89
N PRO A 26 -1.71 3.80 2.54
CA PRO A 26 -0.41 3.84 3.22
C PRO A 26 0.28 5.19 3.00
N LEU A 27 1.10 5.62 3.97
CA LEU A 27 1.80 6.91 3.94
C LEU A 27 2.54 7.14 2.61
N GLU A 28 3.13 6.09 2.04
CA GLU A 28 3.85 6.10 0.76
C GLU A 28 2.97 6.56 -0.42
N MET A 29 1.68 6.20 -0.44
CA MET A 29 0.73 6.72 -1.44
C MET A 29 0.32 8.18 -1.15
N GLY A 30 0.47 8.63 0.10
CA GLY A 30 0.14 9.99 0.52
C GLY A 30 1.12 11.04 0.05
N GLU A 31 2.37 10.65 -0.20
CA GLU A 31 3.40 11.53 -0.75
C GLU A 31 3.24 11.73 -2.27
N LEU A 32 2.39 10.94 -2.92
CA LEU A 32 2.06 11.08 -4.33
C LEU A 32 1.09 12.22 -4.59
N GLU A 33 1.21 12.83 -5.77
CA GLU A 33 0.23 13.76 -6.32
C GLU A 33 -1.18 13.17 -6.30
N PRO A 34 -2.25 13.99 -6.13
CA PRO A 34 -3.62 13.51 -6.05
C PRO A 34 -4.00 12.60 -7.23
N HIS A 35 -3.59 12.97 -8.44
CA HIS A 35 -3.88 12.23 -9.67
C HIS A 35 -3.16 10.87 -9.72
N VAL A 36 -1.90 10.85 -9.30
CA VAL A 36 -1.09 9.62 -9.23
C VAL A 36 -1.59 8.69 -8.13
N ARG A 37 -2.04 9.26 -7.01
CA ARG A 37 -2.61 8.52 -5.88
C ARG A 37 -3.90 7.80 -6.25
N GLU A 38 -4.82 8.47 -6.94
CA GLU A 38 -6.04 7.83 -7.43
C GLU A 38 -5.70 6.64 -8.33
N LYS A 39 -4.72 6.80 -9.22
CA LYS A 39 -4.26 5.72 -10.08
C LYS A 39 -3.60 4.58 -9.28
N ALA A 40 -2.79 4.90 -8.28
CA ALA A 40 -2.18 3.91 -7.40
C ALA A 40 -3.25 3.11 -6.65
N ILE A 41 -4.28 3.76 -6.11
CA ILE A 41 -5.40 3.09 -5.43
C ILE A 41 -6.15 2.15 -6.37
N GLU A 42 -6.40 2.56 -7.62
CA GLU A 42 -7.03 1.72 -8.65
C GLU A 42 -6.19 0.45 -8.93
N ILE A 43 -4.90 0.62 -9.20
CA ILE A 43 -3.98 -0.48 -9.50
C ILE A 43 -3.83 -1.41 -8.29
N ALA A 44 -3.74 -0.85 -7.08
CA ALA A 44 -3.60 -1.62 -5.86
C ALA A 44 -4.85 -2.47 -5.58
N ASN A 45 -6.04 -1.91 -5.78
CA ASN A 45 -7.30 -2.65 -5.66
C ASN A 45 -7.40 -3.76 -6.73
N GLN A 46 -6.91 -3.51 -7.95
CA GLN A 46 -6.88 -4.51 -9.01
C GLN A 46 -5.92 -5.67 -8.68
N LEU A 47 -4.69 -5.36 -8.27
CA LEU A 47 -3.69 -6.34 -7.82
C LEU A 47 -4.20 -7.19 -6.65
N LYS A 48 -4.93 -6.56 -5.72
CA LYS A 48 -5.57 -7.25 -4.59
C LYS A 48 -6.69 -8.17 -5.05
N LYS A 49 -7.51 -7.74 -6.02
CA LYS A 49 -8.59 -8.55 -6.61
C LYS A 49 -8.03 -9.77 -7.34
N GLU A 50 -6.92 -9.61 -8.06
CA GLU A 50 -6.26 -10.71 -8.75
C GLU A 50 -5.51 -11.64 -7.79
N GLY A 51 -5.30 -11.23 -6.53
CA GLY A 51 -4.67 -12.05 -5.49
C GLY A 51 -3.21 -12.41 -5.82
N GLN A 52 -2.58 -11.69 -6.75
CA GLN A 52 -1.27 -12.05 -7.29
C GLN A 52 -0.10 -11.74 -6.36
N VAL A 53 -0.30 -10.85 -5.36
CA VAL A 53 0.79 -10.26 -4.60
C VAL A 53 0.45 -10.10 -3.12
N LYS A 54 1.46 -10.21 -2.26
CA LYS A 54 1.34 -9.98 -0.80
C LYS A 54 1.04 -8.50 -0.55
N GLU A 55 0.17 -8.17 0.40
CA GLU A 55 -0.30 -6.80 0.66
C GLU A 55 0.79 -5.72 0.69
N LEU A 56 1.93 -5.99 1.31
CA LEU A 56 3.07 -5.05 1.35
C LEU A 56 3.62 -4.74 -0.05
N SER A 57 3.72 -5.76 -0.91
CA SER A 57 4.21 -5.59 -2.29
C SER A 57 3.18 -4.96 -3.22
N ILE A 58 1.88 -5.05 -2.89
CA ILE A 58 0.85 -4.43 -3.73
C ILE A 58 0.97 -2.90 -3.67
N VAL A 59 1.28 -2.34 -2.51
CA VAL A 59 1.44 -0.89 -2.32
C VAL A 59 2.58 -0.39 -3.19
N GLU A 60 3.78 -0.94 -3.03
CA GLU A 60 4.96 -0.54 -3.79
C GLU A 60 4.74 -0.69 -5.31
N GLU A 61 4.19 -1.84 -5.75
CA GLU A 61 3.92 -2.09 -7.17
C GLU A 61 2.88 -1.11 -7.72
N ALA A 62 1.83 -0.81 -6.97
CA ALA A 62 0.81 0.13 -7.40
C ALA A 62 1.31 1.57 -7.48
N ILE A 63 2.12 1.99 -6.50
CA ILE A 63 2.79 3.30 -6.51
C ILE A 63 3.69 3.40 -7.73
N LYS A 64 4.54 2.41 -7.95
CA LYS A 64 5.49 2.38 -9.06
C LYS A 64 4.76 2.49 -10.41
N ARG A 65 3.74 1.67 -10.64
CA ARG A 65 2.97 1.71 -11.89
C ARG A 65 2.20 3.01 -12.08
N ALA A 66 1.70 3.61 -10.99
CA ALA A 66 1.04 4.91 -11.06
C ALA A 66 2.03 6.02 -11.41
N GLN A 67 3.22 6.00 -10.82
CA GLN A 67 4.30 6.94 -11.15
C GLN A 67 4.77 6.77 -12.60
N GLU A 68 4.96 5.53 -13.06
CA GLU A 68 5.31 5.24 -14.46
C GLU A 68 4.23 5.73 -15.43
N TRP A 69 2.95 5.53 -15.10
CA TRP A 69 1.83 6.04 -15.88
C TRP A 69 1.84 7.58 -15.95
N PHE A 70 2.10 8.26 -14.84
CA PHE A 70 2.18 9.71 -14.79
C PHE A 70 3.37 10.27 -15.60
N LEU A 71 4.56 9.70 -15.42
CA LEU A 71 5.76 10.04 -16.19
C LEU A 71 5.55 9.85 -17.70
N ASN A 72 4.80 8.83 -18.10
CA ASN A 72 4.48 8.58 -19.51
C ASN A 72 3.40 9.53 -20.08
N MET A 73 2.64 10.24 -19.23
CA MET A 73 1.68 11.25 -19.68
C MET A 73 2.26 12.67 -19.76
N GLU A 74 3.29 12.98 -18.96
CA GLU A 74 4.02 14.26 -19.06
C GLU A 74 5.07 14.29 -20.19
N GLY A 75 5.36 13.14 -20.80
CA GLY A 75 6.37 12.96 -21.87
C GLY A 75 5.90 13.25 -23.29
#